data_AF-A0A945NI75-F1
#
_entry.id   AF-A0A945NI75-F1
#
_cell.length_a   1.000
_cell.length_b   1.000
_cell.length_c   1.000
_cell.angle_alpha   90.00
_cell.angle_beta   90.00
_cell.angle_gamma   90.00
#
_symmetry.space_group_name_H-M   'P 1'
#
loop_
_entity.id
_entity.type
_entity.pdbx_description
1 polymer ?
#
loop_
_entity_poly.entity_id
_entity_poly.type
_entity_poly.pdbx_seq_one_letter_code
_entity_poly.pdbx_strand_id
1 'polypeptide(L)'
;ARGAHVITIDDDLQNPPSEVMRLYEYALNSGKDVVYSRYARKQHATWRNLGSWFANCCANTLFDKPKELYLSSFRCMNQFCATEISRYEGPYPYVDGLIMQCTNSFASIEVEHHTRTEGRSGYTLKKLIQLWMRIALNFSVIPLRICTLIGLMVSLMGFGGIIWVFADYVMNGVSAPGWTTLMIFMITFSGVQLIMLGIVGEYLGRLFMTANRKPQSVVRDVIRTVDRLGENTTEEVTLI
;
A
#
# COMPACT_ATOMS: atom_id res chain seq x y z
N ALA A 1 1.87 -6.72 -22.82
CA ALA A 1 0.62 -7.39 -23.26
C ALA A 1 -0.17 -6.44 -24.16
N ARG A 2 -0.82 -6.95 -25.22
CA ARG A 2 -1.60 -6.14 -26.19
C ARG A 2 -3.06 -6.60 -26.36
N GLY A 3 -3.51 -7.55 -25.54
CA GLY A 3 -4.88 -8.07 -25.61
C GLY A 3 -5.92 -7.08 -25.09
N ALA A 4 -7.18 -7.27 -25.51
CA ALA A 4 -8.32 -6.50 -25.02
C ALA A 4 -8.60 -6.69 -23.51
N HIS A 5 -8.18 -7.85 -22.98
CA HIS A 5 -8.19 -8.16 -21.55
C HIS A 5 -6.81 -8.69 -21.15
N VAL A 6 -6.39 -8.33 -19.94
CA VAL A 6 -5.12 -8.74 -19.36
C VAL A 6 -5.41 -9.48 -18.06
N ILE A 7 -4.87 -10.69 -17.94
CA ILE A 7 -5.00 -11.52 -16.75
C ILE A 7 -3.63 -11.66 -16.12
N THR A 8 -3.54 -11.41 -14.81
CA THR A 8 -2.32 -11.65 -14.03
C THR A 8 -2.53 -12.89 -13.18
N ILE A 9 -1.51 -13.73 -13.07
CA ILE A 9 -1.51 -14.97 -12.28
C ILE A 9 -0.13 -15.15 -11.63
N ASP A 10 -0.11 -15.66 -10.40
CA ASP A 10 1.15 -16.01 -9.72
C ASP A 10 1.67 -17.37 -10.20
N ASP A 11 2.99 -17.50 -10.31
CA ASP A 11 3.69 -18.72 -10.76
C ASP A 11 3.91 -19.74 -9.62
N ASP A 12 3.11 -19.68 -8.55
CA ASP A 12 3.23 -20.58 -7.40
C ASP A 12 2.29 -21.80 -7.47
N LEU A 13 1.62 -21.97 -8.63
CA LEU A 13 0.63 -23.01 -8.94
C LEU A 13 -0.55 -23.10 -7.96
N GLN A 14 -0.73 -22.12 -7.07
CA GLN A 14 -1.89 -22.08 -6.18
C GLN A 14 -3.17 -21.66 -6.93
N ASN A 15 -3.01 -20.91 -8.02
CA ASN A 15 -4.10 -20.54 -8.93
C ASN A 15 -4.02 -21.45 -10.16
N PRO A 16 -4.94 -22.43 -10.35
CA PRO A 16 -4.87 -23.33 -11.49
C PRO A 16 -5.19 -22.57 -12.80
N PRO A 17 -4.41 -22.77 -13.88
CA PRO A 17 -4.64 -22.09 -15.16
C PRO A 17 -6.03 -22.36 -15.77
N SER A 18 -6.70 -23.45 -15.38
CA SER A 18 -8.07 -23.75 -15.80
C SER A 18 -9.08 -22.66 -15.38
N GLU A 19 -8.84 -21.97 -14.26
CA GLU A 19 -9.71 -20.91 -13.77
C GLU A 19 -9.55 -19.58 -14.55
N VAL A 20 -8.51 -19.47 -15.39
CA VAL A 20 -8.27 -18.28 -16.25
C VAL A 20 -9.45 -18.07 -17.20
N MET A 21 -9.95 -19.14 -17.82
CA MET A 21 -11.08 -19.06 -18.75
C MET A 21 -12.36 -18.62 -18.03
N ARG A 22 -12.61 -19.18 -16.85
CA ARG A 22 -13.79 -18.83 -16.04
C ARG A 22 -13.77 -17.37 -15.58
N LEU A 23 -12.59 -16.87 -15.18
CA LEU A 23 -12.38 -15.47 -14.82
C LEU A 23 -12.59 -14.54 -16.04
N TYR A 24 -12.08 -14.94 -17.21
CA TYR A 24 -12.23 -14.20 -18.46
C TYR A 24 -13.71 -14.11 -18.90
N GLU A 25 -14.43 -15.24 -18.94
CA GLU A 25 -15.84 -15.28 -19.30
C GLU A 25 -16.70 -14.42 -18.35
N TYR A 26 -16.41 -14.48 -17.05
CA TYR A 26 -17.11 -13.63 -16.09
C TYR A 26 -16.79 -12.14 -16.31
N ALA A 27 -15.54 -11.78 -16.61
CA ALA A 27 -15.18 -10.41 -16.94
C ALA A 27 -15.98 -9.88 -18.14
N LEU A 28 -16.07 -10.66 -19.22
CA LEU A 28 -16.88 -10.33 -20.39
C LEU A 28 -18.37 -10.13 -20.06
N ASN A 29 -18.94 -11.04 -19.27
CA ASN A 29 -20.37 -11.00 -18.95
C ASN A 29 -20.73 -9.91 -17.93
N SER A 30 -19.82 -9.57 -17.02
CA SER A 30 -20.07 -8.61 -15.95
C SER A 30 -20.05 -7.15 -16.43
N GLY A 31 -19.38 -6.87 -17.56
CA GLY A 31 -19.17 -5.50 -18.05
C GLY A 31 -18.35 -4.64 -17.08
N LYS A 32 -17.56 -5.25 -16.20
CA LYS A 32 -16.74 -4.56 -15.20
C LYS A 32 -15.32 -4.36 -15.70
N ASP A 33 -14.69 -3.28 -15.25
CA ASP A 33 -13.34 -2.94 -15.71
C ASP A 33 -12.29 -3.88 -15.13
N VAL A 34 -12.47 -4.28 -13.87
CA VAL A 34 -11.57 -5.20 -13.16
C VAL A 34 -12.37 -6.24 -12.39
N VAL A 35 -12.03 -7.51 -12.60
CA VAL A 35 -12.58 -8.64 -11.87
C VAL A 35 -11.48 -9.31 -11.06
N TYR A 36 -11.67 -9.35 -9.75
CA TYR A 36 -10.79 -10.05 -8.82
C TYR A 36 -11.27 -11.48 -8.59
N SER A 37 -10.33 -12.40 -8.40
CA SER A 37 -10.65 -13.70 -7.82
C SER A 37 -10.81 -13.60 -6.30
N ARG A 38 -11.70 -14.41 -5.76
CA ARG A 38 -11.89 -14.61 -4.32
C ARG A 38 -11.82 -16.11 -4.02
N TYR A 39 -11.19 -16.46 -2.90
CA TYR A 39 -11.09 -17.84 -2.45
C TYR A 39 -12.26 -18.22 -1.54
N ALA A 40 -12.81 -19.42 -1.74
CA ALA A 40 -13.92 -20.00 -0.99
C ALA A 40 -13.68 -20.06 0.54
N ARG A 41 -12.45 -20.39 0.95
CA ARG A 41 -12.07 -20.58 2.35
C ARG A 41 -11.08 -19.53 2.84
N LYS A 42 -11.57 -18.63 3.71
CA LYS A 42 -10.72 -17.86 4.62
C LYS A 42 -10.34 -18.74 5.82
N GLN A 43 -9.14 -19.33 5.82
CA GLN A 43 -8.53 -19.75 7.08
C GLN A 43 -7.91 -18.53 7.77
N HIS A 44 -8.71 -17.78 8.52
CA HIS A 44 -8.16 -16.78 9.44
C HIS A 44 -7.94 -17.40 10.81
N ALA A 45 -6.67 -17.55 11.18
CA ALA A 45 -6.29 -17.67 12.57
C ALA A 45 -6.57 -16.31 13.26
N THR A 46 -7.39 -16.35 14.31
CA THR A 46 -8.00 -15.24 15.06
C THR A 46 -7.03 -14.36 15.88
N TRP A 47 -5.73 -14.32 15.56
CA TRP A 47 -4.70 -13.79 16.47
C TRP A 47 -4.00 -12.49 16.03
N ARG A 48 -4.61 -11.66 15.18
CA ARG A 48 -3.95 -10.43 14.66
C ARG A 48 -4.84 -9.19 14.78
N ASN A 49 -5.32 -8.88 15.99
CA ASN A 49 -6.44 -7.95 16.17
C ASN A 49 -6.10 -6.45 16.31
N LEU A 50 -4.84 -6.03 16.45
CA LEU A 50 -4.52 -4.58 16.48
C LEU A 50 -3.90 -4.07 15.18
N GLY A 51 -2.87 -4.78 14.69
CA GLY A 51 -2.21 -4.43 13.44
C GLY A 51 -3.13 -4.58 12.21
N SER A 52 -3.96 -5.64 12.16
CA SER A 52 -4.93 -5.81 11.07
C SER A 52 -6.08 -4.83 11.18
N TRP A 53 -6.47 -4.39 12.39
CA TRP A 53 -7.48 -3.36 12.56
C TRP A 53 -6.97 -2.01 12.08
N PHE A 54 -5.75 -1.61 12.46
CA PHE A 54 -5.13 -0.37 11.99
C PHE A 54 -4.90 -0.40 10.47
N ALA A 55 -4.40 -1.52 9.96
CA ALA A 55 -4.21 -1.73 8.52
C ALA A 55 -5.52 -1.72 7.73
N ASN A 56 -6.58 -2.36 8.22
CA ASN A 56 -7.91 -2.33 7.58
C ASN A 56 -8.57 -0.96 7.72
N CYS A 57 -8.36 -0.26 8.83
CA CYS A 57 -8.83 1.10 9.02
C CYS A 57 -8.16 2.03 8.01
N CYS A 58 -6.82 2.02 7.95
CA CYS A 58 -6.07 2.74 6.94
C CYS A 58 -6.48 2.36 5.52
N ALA A 59 -6.60 1.07 5.18
CA ALA A 59 -7.00 0.64 3.84
C ALA A 59 -8.43 1.10 3.46
N ASN A 60 -9.38 1.03 4.41
CA ASN A 60 -10.75 1.50 4.19
C ASN A 60 -10.81 3.03 4.05
N THR A 61 -10.03 3.77 4.83
CA THR A 61 -9.98 5.24 4.75
C THR A 61 -9.15 5.73 3.57
N LEU A 62 -8.19 4.93 3.08
CA LEU A 62 -7.25 5.34 2.05
C LEU A 62 -7.73 5.07 0.62
N PHE A 63 -8.44 3.97 0.41
CA PHE A 63 -8.74 3.48 -0.94
C PHE A 63 -10.23 3.50 -1.30
N ASP A 64 -11.09 4.04 -0.43
CA ASP A 64 -12.56 4.02 -0.58
C ASP A 64 -13.08 2.66 -1.09
N LYS A 65 -12.43 1.61 -0.59
CA LYS A 65 -12.50 0.28 -1.18
C LYS A 65 -13.85 -0.34 -0.83
N PRO A 66 -14.58 -0.92 -1.80
CA PRO A 66 -15.76 -1.72 -1.48
C PRO A 66 -15.34 -2.86 -0.53
N LYS A 67 -15.97 -2.92 0.65
CA LYS A 67 -15.60 -3.80 1.78
C LYS A 67 -15.54 -5.30 1.42
N GLU A 68 -16.09 -5.66 0.27
CA GLU A 68 -16.21 -7.02 -0.25
C GLU A 68 -15.05 -7.43 -1.19
N LEU A 69 -14.23 -6.48 -1.64
CA LEU A 69 -13.20 -6.74 -2.66
C LEU A 69 -11.98 -7.44 -2.04
N TYR A 70 -11.75 -8.70 -2.41
CA TYR A 70 -10.54 -9.43 -2.06
C TYR A 70 -9.44 -9.08 -3.09
N LEU A 71 -8.37 -8.43 -2.64
CA LEU A 71 -7.24 -8.08 -3.51
C LEU A 71 -6.38 -9.31 -3.71
N SER A 72 -6.73 -10.11 -4.72
CA SER A 72 -5.93 -11.22 -5.21
C SER A 72 -4.96 -10.75 -6.30
N SER A 73 -3.80 -11.39 -6.39
CA SER A 73 -2.88 -11.31 -7.54
C SER A 73 -3.50 -11.90 -8.80
N PHE A 74 -4.41 -12.87 -8.64
CA PHE A 74 -5.16 -13.47 -9.73
C PHE A 74 -6.39 -12.61 -10.08
N ARG A 75 -6.29 -11.84 -11.17
CA ARG A 75 -7.31 -10.86 -11.58
C ARG A 75 -7.31 -10.66 -13.10
N CYS A 76 -8.46 -10.25 -13.62
CA CYS A 76 -8.66 -9.85 -15.01
C CYS A 76 -8.97 -8.36 -15.06
N MET A 77 -8.35 -7.63 -15.99
CA MET A 77 -8.60 -6.21 -16.22
C MET A 77 -8.73 -5.92 -17.71
N ASN A 78 -9.55 -4.94 -18.05
CA ASN A 78 -9.66 -4.48 -19.43
C ASN A 78 -8.37 -3.78 -19.90
N GLN A 79 -8.21 -3.66 -21.23
CA GLN A 79 -7.04 -3.03 -21.84
C GLN A 79 -6.86 -1.59 -21.39
N PHE A 80 -7.94 -0.84 -21.16
CA PHE A 80 -7.88 0.55 -20.71
C PHE A 80 -7.15 0.64 -19.36
N CYS A 81 -7.61 -0.08 -18.34
CA CYS A 81 -6.98 -0.10 -17.03
C CYS A 81 -5.53 -0.59 -17.11
N ALA A 82 -5.28 -1.69 -17.82
CA ALA A 82 -3.93 -2.22 -17.99
C ALA A 82 -2.97 -1.20 -18.62
N THR A 83 -3.44 -0.44 -19.62
CA THR A 83 -2.63 0.56 -20.31
C THR A 83 -2.36 1.77 -19.42
N GLU A 84 -3.37 2.30 -18.73
CA GLU A 84 -3.19 3.47 -17.86
C GLU A 84 -2.27 3.16 -16.67
N ILE A 85 -2.43 1.99 -16.04
CA ILE A 85 -1.55 1.58 -14.93
C ILE A 85 -0.10 1.39 -15.41
N SER A 86 0.09 0.88 -16.62
CA SER A 86 1.43 0.67 -17.20
C SER A 86 2.17 1.98 -17.51
N ARG A 87 1.48 3.13 -17.55
CA ARG A 87 2.11 4.45 -17.70
C ARG A 87 2.72 4.99 -16.40
N TYR A 88 2.51 4.33 -15.27
CA TYR A 88 3.06 4.78 -14.01
C TYR A 88 4.59 4.62 -13.98
N GLU A 89 5.30 5.75 -13.99
CA GLU A 89 6.78 5.81 -14.02
C GLU A 89 7.42 5.89 -12.61
N GLY A 90 6.62 5.90 -11.54
CA GLY A 90 7.14 6.08 -10.19
C GLY A 90 7.93 4.86 -9.68
N PRO A 91 8.95 5.04 -8.83
CA PRO A 91 9.89 3.96 -8.46
C PRO A 91 9.29 2.83 -7.61
N TYR A 92 8.10 3.02 -7.06
CA TYR A 92 7.45 2.07 -6.17
C TYR A 92 6.04 1.76 -6.69
N PRO A 93 5.89 0.80 -7.63
CA PRO A 93 4.58 0.41 -8.12
C PRO A 93 3.83 -0.41 -7.08
N TYR A 94 2.55 -0.11 -6.90
CA TYR A 94 1.61 -0.93 -6.16
C TYR A 94 0.36 -1.09 -7.03
N VAL A 95 0.29 -2.23 -7.72
CA VAL A 95 -0.67 -2.44 -8.81
C VAL A 95 -2.11 -2.24 -8.35
N ASP A 96 -2.50 -2.77 -7.20
CA ASP A 96 -3.86 -2.63 -6.68
C ASP A 96 -4.22 -1.17 -6.35
N GLY A 97 -3.27 -0.39 -5.83
CA GLY A 97 -3.47 1.04 -5.57
C GLY A 97 -3.65 1.84 -6.87
N LEU A 98 -2.88 1.50 -7.91
CA LEU A 98 -3.01 2.12 -9.23
C LEU A 98 -4.33 1.74 -9.93
N ILE A 99 -4.77 0.48 -9.79
CA ILE A 99 -6.08 0.02 -10.25
C ILE A 99 -7.19 0.86 -9.62
N MET A 100 -7.14 1.05 -8.30
CA MET A 100 -8.13 1.84 -7.56
C MET A 100 -8.14 3.33 -7.91
N GLN A 101 -7.02 3.86 -8.41
CA GLN A 101 -6.98 5.22 -8.95
C GLN A 101 -7.55 5.31 -10.38
N CYS A 102 -7.54 4.20 -11.12
CA CYS A 102 -7.96 4.15 -12.52
C CYS A 102 -9.47 3.93 -12.69
N THR A 103 -10.11 3.13 -11.84
CA THR A 103 -11.54 2.79 -11.96
C THR A 103 -12.21 2.55 -10.61
N ASN A 104 -13.54 2.69 -10.60
CA ASN A 104 -14.43 2.29 -9.49
C ASN A 104 -15.32 1.08 -9.87
N SER A 105 -15.14 0.49 -11.04
CA SER A 105 -15.97 -0.59 -11.58
C SER A 105 -15.33 -1.96 -11.33
N PHE A 106 -15.68 -2.56 -10.19
CA PHE A 106 -15.14 -3.84 -9.74
C PHE A 106 -16.19 -4.94 -9.67
N ALA A 107 -15.75 -6.19 -9.83
CA ALA A 107 -16.48 -7.38 -9.38
C ALA A 107 -15.52 -8.46 -8.83
N SER A 108 -16.10 -9.47 -8.19
CA SER A 108 -15.35 -10.61 -7.69
C SER A 108 -16.04 -11.93 -8.03
N ILE A 109 -15.26 -12.91 -8.48
CA ILE A 109 -15.72 -14.29 -8.71
C ILE A 109 -14.98 -15.24 -7.77
N GLU A 110 -15.70 -16.26 -7.30
CA GLU A 110 -15.11 -17.35 -6.53
C GLU A 110 -14.41 -18.35 -7.46
N VAL A 111 -13.12 -18.59 -7.22
CA VAL A 111 -12.29 -19.52 -8.00
C VAL A 111 -11.70 -20.60 -7.10
N GLU A 112 -11.35 -21.74 -7.71
CA GLU A 112 -10.61 -22.79 -7.03
C GLU A 112 -9.20 -22.33 -6.66
N HIS A 113 -8.72 -22.76 -5.48
CA HIS A 113 -7.39 -22.42 -4.98
C HIS A 113 -6.75 -23.66 -4.37
N HIS A 114 -5.62 -24.05 -4.92
CA HIS A 114 -4.89 -25.22 -4.45
C HIS A 114 -4.06 -24.86 -3.22
N THR A 115 -3.99 -25.79 -2.26
CA THR A 115 -3.06 -25.64 -1.14
C THR A 115 -1.63 -25.71 -1.66
N ARG A 116 -0.81 -24.75 -1.24
CA ARG A 116 0.62 -24.69 -1.55
C ARG A 116 1.30 -26.05 -1.27
N THR A 117 1.90 -26.65 -2.29
CA THR A 117 2.61 -27.95 -2.20
C THR A 117 3.95 -27.83 -1.47
N GLU A 118 4.63 -26.68 -1.52
CA GLU A 118 5.87 -26.43 -0.78
C GLU A 118 6.02 -25.00 -0.24
N GLY A 119 6.46 -24.88 1.03
CA GLY A 119 6.93 -23.63 1.64
C GLY A 119 6.05 -23.09 2.77
N ARG A 120 6.66 -22.79 3.92
CA ARG A 120 6.02 -22.02 4.99
C ARG A 120 5.86 -20.56 4.54
N SER A 121 4.70 -19.95 4.82
CA SER A 121 4.46 -18.51 4.61
C SER A 121 5.63 -17.68 5.16
N GLY A 122 6.43 -17.11 4.26
CA GLY A 122 7.65 -16.36 4.59
C GLY A 122 7.40 -14.95 5.15
N TYR A 123 6.14 -14.62 5.48
CA TYR A 123 5.72 -13.34 6.04
C TYR A 123 5.94 -13.31 7.56
N THR A 124 7.16 -12.96 7.97
CA THR A 124 7.43 -12.51 9.33
C THR A 124 6.66 -11.22 9.62
N LEU A 125 6.28 -10.99 10.89
CA LEU A 125 5.58 -9.77 11.31
C LEU A 125 6.30 -8.50 10.84
N LYS A 126 7.64 -8.51 10.84
CA LYS A 126 8.50 -7.42 10.34
C LYS A 126 8.25 -7.12 8.86
N LYS A 127 8.21 -8.14 7.99
CA LYS A 127 7.94 -7.97 6.55
C LYS A 127 6.54 -7.40 6.32
N LEU A 128 5.57 -7.82 7.14
CA LEU A 128 4.21 -7.31 7.06
C LEU A 128 4.12 -5.82 7.43
N ILE A 129 4.78 -5.41 8.53
CA ILE A 129 4.84 -4.00 8.94
C ILE A 129 5.56 -3.16 7.87
N GLN A 130 6.67 -3.65 7.32
CA GLN A 130 7.39 -2.97 6.24
C GLN A 130 6.53 -2.79 4.99
N LEU A 131 5.74 -3.81 4.61
CA LEU A 131 4.80 -3.73 3.50
C LEU A 131 3.74 -2.66 3.77
N TRP A 132 3.12 -2.66 4.95
CA TRP A 132 2.11 -1.66 5.31
C TRP A 132 2.66 -0.24 5.35
N MET A 133 3.86 -0.06 5.91
CA MET A 133 4.53 1.24 5.91
C MET A 133 4.79 1.72 4.49
N ARG A 134 5.25 0.85 3.58
CA ARG A 134 5.45 1.20 2.17
C ARG A 134 4.15 1.61 1.49
N ILE A 135 3.05 0.89 1.72
CA ILE A 135 1.74 1.22 1.14
C ILE A 135 1.23 2.55 1.70
N ALA A 136 1.24 2.70 3.03
CA ALA A 136 0.76 3.91 3.70
C ALA A 136 1.54 5.16 3.28
N LEU A 137 2.86 5.09 3.17
CA LEU A 137 3.68 6.25 2.79
C LEU A 137 3.62 6.59 1.30
N ASN A 138 3.30 5.62 0.44
CA ASN A 138 3.34 5.82 -1.02
C ASN A 138 2.00 6.30 -1.58
N PHE A 139 0.88 5.89 -0.95
CA PHE A 139 -0.48 6.23 -1.43
C PHE A 139 -1.25 7.13 -0.46
N SER A 140 -0.70 7.45 0.71
CA SER A 140 -1.37 8.29 1.70
C SER A 140 -0.56 9.49 2.12
N VAL A 141 -1.27 10.59 2.37
CA VAL A 141 -0.76 11.73 3.15
C VAL A 141 -1.27 11.71 4.60
N ILE A 142 -2.05 10.69 4.98
CA ILE A 142 -2.65 10.57 6.32
C ILE A 142 -1.59 10.54 7.43
N PRO A 143 -0.48 9.78 7.33
CA PRO A 143 0.55 9.81 8.37
C PRO A 143 1.07 11.23 8.62
N LEU A 144 1.34 11.98 7.56
CA LEU A 144 1.79 13.38 7.66
C LEU A 144 0.72 14.27 8.32
N ARG A 145 -0.56 14.09 7.97
CA ARG A 145 -1.67 14.83 8.59
C ARG A 145 -1.82 14.51 10.09
N ILE A 146 -1.67 13.26 10.49
CA ILE A 146 -1.68 12.86 11.91
C ILE A 146 -0.54 13.56 12.66
N CYS A 147 0.67 13.57 12.11
CA CYS A 147 1.82 14.28 12.67
C CYS A 147 1.50 15.77 12.89
N THR A 148 0.89 16.44 11.90
CA THR A 148 0.50 17.86 12.01
C THR A 148 -0.57 18.09 13.07
N LEU A 149 -1.57 17.22 13.18
CA LEU A 149 -2.62 17.33 14.19
C LEU A 149 -2.07 17.15 15.61
N ILE A 150 -1.20 16.15 15.82
CA ILE A 150 -0.52 15.94 17.11
C ILE A 150 0.32 17.17 17.44
N GLY A 151 1.09 17.70 16.48
CA GLY A 151 1.88 18.91 16.67
C GLY A 151 1.04 20.12 17.08
N LEU A 152 -0.12 20.31 16.44
CA LEU A 152 -1.06 21.38 16.78
C LEU A 152 -1.63 21.22 18.20
N MET A 153 -2.05 20.01 18.58
CA MET A 153 -2.58 19.73 19.92
C MET A 153 -1.52 19.99 21.00
N VAL A 154 -0.29 19.50 20.80
CA VAL A 154 0.82 19.74 21.74
C VAL A 154 1.19 21.22 21.80
N SER A 155 1.14 21.95 20.68
CA SER A 155 1.39 23.39 20.65
C SER A 155 0.33 24.17 21.44
N LEU A 156 -0.96 23.84 21.29
CA LEU A 156 -2.04 24.45 22.06
C LEU A 156 -1.90 24.17 23.56
N MET A 157 -1.57 22.92 23.94
CA MET A 157 -1.30 22.57 25.33
C MET A 157 -0.08 23.33 25.88
N GLY A 158 0.98 23.46 25.08
CA GLY A 158 2.18 24.22 25.44
C GLY A 158 1.88 25.71 25.63
N PHE A 159 1.06 26.31 24.77
CA PHE A 159 0.63 27.70 24.90
C PHE A 159 -0.20 27.91 26.17
N GLY A 160 -1.14 27.00 26.46
CA GLY A 160 -1.89 27.02 27.73
C GLY A 160 -0.97 26.87 28.95
N GLY A 161 0.04 26.00 28.86
CA GLY A 161 1.06 25.83 29.89
C GLY A 161 1.88 27.10 30.13
N ILE A 162 2.26 27.82 29.08
CA ILE A 162 2.98 29.11 29.19
C ILE A 162 2.12 30.13 29.94
N ILE A 163 0.83 30.27 29.59
CA ILE A 163 -0.08 31.19 30.27
C ILE A 163 -0.19 30.83 31.75
N TRP A 164 -0.34 29.54 32.06
CA TRP A 164 -0.45 29.06 33.43
C TRP A 164 0.81 29.32 34.26
N VAL A 165 2.00 28.99 33.73
CA VAL A 165 3.29 29.26 34.40
C VAL A 165 3.52 30.77 34.57
N PHE A 166 3.14 31.58 33.58
CA PHE A 166 3.25 33.03 33.67
C PHE A 166 2.35 33.61 34.76
N ALA A 167 1.09 33.15 34.85
CA ALA A 167 0.18 33.55 35.91
C ALA A 167 0.69 33.15 37.30
N ASP A 168 1.19 31.92 37.44
CA ASP A 168 1.77 31.42 38.68
C ASP A 168 3.00 32.24 39.10
N TYR A 169 3.88 32.58 38.15
CA TYR A 169 5.05 33.43 38.40
C TYR A 169 4.67 34.82 38.95
N VAL A 170 3.65 35.46 38.38
CA VAL A 170 3.19 36.79 38.82
C VAL A 170 2.54 36.74 40.21
N MET A 171 1.83 35.65 40.54
CA MET A 171 1.10 35.53 41.81
C MET A 171 1.97 35.01 42.97
N ASN A 172 2.81 34.00 42.72
CA ASN A 172 3.48 33.22 43.75
C ASN A 172 5.03 33.37 43.73
N GLY A 173 5.59 34.08 42.75
CA GLY A 173 7.04 34.25 42.60
C GLY A 173 7.74 33.01 42.01
N VAL A 174 9.07 32.91 42.17
CA VAL A 174 9.86 31.80 41.62
C VAL A 174 9.87 30.61 42.57
N SER A 175 9.25 29.50 42.17
CA SER A 175 9.43 28.19 42.81
C SER A 175 10.35 27.30 41.96
N ALA A 176 11.41 26.74 42.54
CA ALA A 176 12.29 25.75 41.89
C ALA A 176 12.51 24.56 42.83
N PRO A 177 12.22 23.33 42.38
CA PRO A 177 13.04 22.66 41.37
C PRO A 177 12.23 22.01 40.24
N GLY A 178 12.60 22.30 38.98
CA GLY A 178 11.97 21.71 37.78
C GLY A 178 12.97 21.12 36.78
N TRP A 179 14.24 21.00 37.14
CA TRP A 179 15.29 20.63 36.18
C TRP A 179 15.12 19.21 35.64
N THR A 180 14.83 18.23 36.50
CA THR A 180 14.62 16.84 36.08
C THR A 180 13.41 16.70 35.15
N THR A 181 12.29 17.34 35.48
CA THR A 181 11.08 17.33 34.64
C THR A 181 11.29 18.09 33.33
N LEU A 182 12.01 19.21 33.35
CA LEU A 182 12.40 19.96 32.15
C LEU A 182 13.29 19.13 31.22
N MET A 183 14.30 18.44 31.76
CA MET A 183 15.21 17.60 30.99
C MET A 183 14.46 16.41 30.35
N ILE A 184 13.60 15.72 31.11
CA ILE A 184 12.76 14.63 30.59
C ILE A 184 11.85 15.16 29.47
N PHE A 185 11.22 16.31 29.67
CA PHE A 185 10.34 16.92 28.68
C PHE A 185 11.11 17.29 27.41
N MET A 186 12.27 17.95 27.53
CA MET A 186 13.11 18.34 26.40
C MET A 186 13.59 17.14 25.59
N ILE A 187 14.09 16.09 26.25
CA ILE A 187 14.56 14.87 25.56
C ILE A 187 13.39 14.19 24.85
N THR A 188 12.26 14.03 25.53
CA THR A 188 11.06 13.39 24.96
C THR A 188 10.54 14.19 23.76
N PHE A 189 10.44 15.50 23.89
CA PHE A 189 9.98 16.39 22.83
C PHE A 189 10.94 16.37 21.63
N SER A 190 12.25 16.42 21.88
CA SER A 190 13.27 16.31 20.82
C SER A 190 13.20 14.97 20.11
N GLY A 191 13.00 13.87 20.85
CA GLY A 191 12.80 12.53 20.27
C GLY A 191 11.58 12.47 19.36
N VAL A 192 10.44 13.04 19.79
CA VAL A 192 9.23 13.13 18.95
C VAL A 192 9.48 13.98 17.70
N GLN A 193 10.16 15.12 17.82
CA GLN A 193 10.51 15.96 16.67
C GLN A 193 11.39 15.22 15.65
N LEU A 194 12.39 14.47 16.11
CA LEU A 194 13.24 13.64 15.25
C LEU A 194 12.43 12.55 14.52
N ILE A 195 11.44 11.94 15.18
CA ILE A 195 10.52 10.99 14.53
C ILE A 195 9.69 11.69 13.45
N MET A 196 9.12 12.87 13.74
CA MET A 196 8.34 13.64 12.77
C MET A 196 9.20 14.04 11.55
N LEU A 197 10.43 14.50 11.78
CA LEU A 197 11.39 14.79 10.72
C LEU A 197 11.76 13.55 9.91
N GLY A 198 11.89 12.38 10.57
CA GLY A 198 12.11 11.11 9.88
C GLY A 198 10.96 10.75 8.93
N ILE A 199 9.71 10.98 9.34
CA ILE A 199 8.53 10.79 8.48
C ILE A 199 8.58 11.75 7.29
N VAL A 200 8.85 13.04 7.52
CA VAL A 200 8.99 14.03 6.44
C VAL A 200 10.13 13.65 5.48
N GLY A 201 11.26 13.21 6.02
CA GLY A 201 12.43 12.77 5.24
C GLY A 201 12.12 11.56 4.36
N GLU A 202 11.29 10.63 4.82
CA GLU A 202 10.83 9.49 4.05
C GLU A 202 9.95 9.92 2.85
N TYR A 203 9.04 10.88 3.04
CA TYR A 203 8.28 11.47 1.92
C TYR A 203 9.17 12.25 0.96
N LEU A 204 10.09 13.06 1.47
CA LEU A 204 11.02 13.84 0.66
C LEU A 204 11.96 12.93 -0.13
N GLY A 205 12.44 11.85 0.48
CA GLY A 205 13.24 10.83 -0.19
C GLY A 205 12.48 10.17 -1.34
N ARG A 206 11.20 9.82 -1.14
CA ARG A 206 10.35 9.29 -2.21
C ARG A 206 10.13 10.28 -3.35
N LEU A 207 9.90 11.55 -3.01
CA LEU A 207 9.80 12.63 -3.99
C LEU A 207 11.10 12.75 -4.79
N PHE A 208 12.26 12.71 -4.13
CA PHE A 208 13.56 12.73 -4.78
C PHE A 208 13.78 11.55 -5.73
N MET A 209 13.45 10.32 -5.32
CA MET A 209 13.56 9.15 -6.20
C MET A 209 12.62 9.22 -7.40
N THR A 210 11.43 9.81 -7.22
CA THR A 210 10.44 10.01 -8.28
C THR A 210 10.89 11.10 -9.25
N ALA A 211 11.41 12.22 -8.75
CA ALA A 211 11.96 13.31 -9.54
C ALA A 211 13.18 12.86 -10.38
N ASN A 212 14.02 12.00 -9.82
CA ASN A 212 15.14 11.37 -10.53
C ASN A 212 14.72 10.26 -11.50
N ARG A 213 13.41 9.97 -11.63
CA ARG A 213 12.87 8.91 -12.50
C ARG A 213 13.60 7.58 -12.32
N LYS A 214 13.85 7.17 -11.07
CA LYS A 214 14.50 5.90 -10.82
C LYS A 214 13.67 4.78 -11.46
N PRO A 215 14.22 4.02 -12.43
CA PRO A 215 13.46 3.03 -13.17
C PRO A 215 12.98 1.90 -12.25
N GLN A 216 11.76 1.43 -12.49
CA GLN A 216 11.16 0.31 -11.74
C GLN A 216 11.86 -1.02 -12.05
N SER A 217 12.25 -1.20 -13.30
CA SER A 217 12.95 -2.36 -13.82
C SER A 217 13.76 -1.95 -15.04
N VAL A 218 14.78 -2.74 -15.36
CA VAL A 218 15.52 -2.61 -16.61
C VAL A 218 15.29 -3.89 -17.41
N VAL A 219 14.78 -3.74 -18.63
CA VAL A 219 14.60 -4.87 -19.54
C VAL A 219 15.96 -5.23 -20.11
N ARG A 220 16.42 -6.47 -19.88
CA ARG A 220 17.69 -6.95 -20.42
C ARG A 220 17.52 -7.44 -21.86
N ASP A 221 16.58 -8.36 -22.03
CA ASP A 221 16.37 -9.12 -23.24
C ASP A 221 14.86 -9.28 -23.48
N VAL A 222 14.46 -9.22 -24.74
CA VAL A 222 13.07 -9.46 -25.18
C VAL A 222 13.10 -10.62 -26.17
N ILE A 223 12.49 -11.74 -25.81
CA ILE A 223 12.36 -12.91 -26.68
C ILE A 223 10.99 -12.85 -27.34
N ARG A 224 10.98 -12.77 -28.68
CA ARG A 224 9.76 -12.81 -29.50
C ARG A 224 9.66 -14.17 -30.17
N THR A 225 8.73 -14.99 -29.70
CA THR A 225 8.40 -16.24 -30.38
C THR A 225 7.36 -15.90 -31.45
N VAL A 226 7.77 -15.96 -32.72
CA VAL A 226 6.84 -15.83 -33.86
C VAL A 226 6.27 -17.21 -34.11
N ASP A 227 5.00 -17.41 -33.76
CA ASP A 227 4.32 -18.67 -34.03
C ASP A 227 4.18 -18.86 -35.55
N ARG A 228 4.43 -20.08 -36.06
CA ARG A 228 4.51 -20.36 -37.51
C ARG A 228 3.21 -20.15 -38.30
N LEU A 229 2.12 -19.80 -37.61
CA LEU A 229 0.80 -19.49 -38.18
C LEU A 229 0.49 -17.99 -38.30
N GLY A 230 1.43 -17.10 -37.94
CA GLY A 230 1.31 -15.66 -38.24
C GLY A 230 0.29 -14.87 -37.41
N GLU A 231 -0.45 -15.49 -36.48
CA GLU A 231 -1.55 -14.82 -35.79
C GLU A 231 -1.27 -14.43 -34.32
N ASN A 232 -0.27 -15.00 -33.64
CA ASN A 232 0.01 -14.63 -32.24
C ASN A 232 1.51 -14.46 -31.95
N THR A 233 1.89 -13.29 -31.43
CA THR A 233 3.24 -13.01 -30.92
C THR A 233 3.21 -13.05 -29.40
N THR A 234 3.89 -14.02 -28.80
CA THR A 234 4.18 -14.03 -27.36
C THR A 234 5.50 -13.31 -27.09
N GLU A 235 5.48 -12.34 -26.18
CA GLU A 235 6.66 -11.59 -25.73
C GLU A 235 7.00 -12.04 -24.32
N GLU A 236 8.16 -12.69 -24.14
CA GLU A 236 8.77 -12.91 -22.83
C GLU A 236 9.80 -11.81 -22.57
N VAL A 237 9.74 -11.22 -21.37
CA VAL A 237 10.57 -10.08 -20.97
C VAL A 237 11.36 -10.46 -19.73
N THR A 238 12.69 -10.45 -19.84
CA THR A 238 13.59 -10.70 -18.70
C THR A 238 13.97 -9.36 -18.05
N LEU A 239 13.63 -9.19 -16.77
CA LEU A 239 13.98 -8.02 -15.97
C LEU A 239 15.28 -8.24 -15.20
N ILE A 240 16.10 -7.18 -15.06
CA ILE A 240 17.32 -7.13 -14.22
C ILE A 240 16.98 -6.66 -12.81
#